data_AF-A0AA36CG98-F1
#
_entry.id   AF-A0AA36CG98-F1
#
_cell.length_a   1.000
_cell.length_b   1.000
_cell.length_c   1.000
_cell.angle_alpha   90.00
_cell.angle_beta   90.00
_cell.angle_gamma   90.00
#
_symmetry.space_group_name_H-M   'P 1'
#
loop_
_entity.id
_entity.type
_entity.pdbx_description
1 polymer ?
#
loop_
_entity_poly.entity_id
_entity_poly.type
_entity_poly.pdbx_seq_one_letter_code
_entity_poly.pdbx_strand_id
1 'polypeptide(L)'
;MSGLLVPLFLISARFWSTVAGGDTVESLRERVIDPETEFLSERELVDYVNGCQTAWQAEYHTRLGSYSDSLKAGLMGVPYIRPPILARKQLSTTRHLNISIPDRFDARDWWPECRDRIAHIRDQSSCGSCWAVAATEAFSDRICVASRGSIQIDASAGDLMECCKDCGYGCEGGYPFQAWQYFVKSGVVTGGDYKGPGCKPYPFPPCHKNHTHYRGDVCKDGMFHTPKCERKCDAHGYPKQYRNDKIYGGFGPAVTNFVQGAP
;
A
#
# COMPACT_ATOMS: atom_id res chain seq x y z
N MET A 1 -14.81 28.03 -10.10
CA MET A 1 -15.23 28.69 -8.84
C MET A 1 -15.21 27.62 -7.78
N SER A 2 -14.26 27.77 -6.86
CA SER A 2 -14.11 27.12 -5.54
C SER A 2 -14.52 25.66 -5.41
N GLY A 3 -13.59 24.74 -5.65
CA GLY A 3 -13.72 23.36 -5.15
C GLY A 3 -13.60 23.38 -3.63
N LEU A 4 -14.62 22.87 -2.93
CA LEU A 4 -14.58 22.68 -1.48
C LEU A 4 -13.47 21.67 -1.16
N LEU A 5 -12.47 22.14 -0.41
CA LEU A 5 -11.51 21.31 0.30
C LEU A 5 -12.24 20.68 1.48
N VAL A 6 -12.70 19.44 1.32
CA VAL A 6 -13.14 18.63 2.46
C VAL A 6 -11.90 18.38 3.35
N PRO A 7 -11.91 18.74 4.64
CA PRO A 7 -10.81 18.44 5.53
C PRO A 7 -10.66 16.92 5.66
N LEU A 8 -9.50 16.43 5.24
CA LEU A 8 -9.18 15.01 5.21
C LEU A 8 -8.65 14.56 6.56
N PHE A 9 -9.54 14.02 7.39
CA PHE A 9 -9.20 13.46 8.69
C PHE A 9 -8.71 12.01 8.55
N LEU A 10 -7.44 11.77 8.89
CA LEU A 10 -6.90 10.42 9.03
C LEU A 10 -6.96 10.01 10.50
N ILE A 11 -7.94 9.18 10.84
CA ILE A 11 -8.09 8.57 12.16
C ILE A 11 -7.43 7.18 12.14
N SER A 12 -6.70 6.82 13.20
CA SER A 12 -6.27 5.43 13.39
C SER A 12 -7.38 4.59 13.99
N ALA A 13 -7.69 3.45 13.38
CA ALA A 13 -8.73 2.53 13.84
C ALA A 13 -8.12 1.28 14.50
N ARG A 14 -8.67 0.85 15.63
CA ARG A 14 -8.47 -0.51 16.18
C ARG A 14 -9.74 -1.33 15.98
N PHE A 15 -9.64 -2.45 15.29
CA PHE A 15 -10.78 -3.33 14.99
C PHE A 15 -10.99 -4.38 16.09
N TRP A 16 -12.25 -4.68 16.40
CA TRP A 16 -12.64 -5.80 17.26
C TRP A 16 -13.15 -6.98 16.42
N SER A 17 -12.96 -8.21 16.90
CA SER A 17 -13.41 -9.42 16.18
C SER A 17 -14.92 -9.65 16.22
N THR A 18 -15.66 -8.81 16.93
CA THR A 18 -17.11 -8.91 17.10
C THR A 18 -17.72 -7.51 17.04
N VAL A 19 -18.50 -7.24 15.98
CA VAL A 19 -19.41 -6.09 15.96
C VAL A 19 -20.48 -6.36 17.00
N ALA A 20 -20.42 -5.65 18.12
CA ALA A 20 -21.42 -5.77 19.17
C ALA A 20 -22.70 -5.04 18.71
N GLY A 21 -23.68 -5.82 18.24
CA GLY A 21 -25.10 -5.46 18.20
C GLY A 21 -25.54 -4.42 17.18
N GLY A 22 -26.33 -4.86 16.19
CA GLY A 22 -27.35 -4.04 15.53
C GLY A 22 -27.00 -3.42 14.17
N ASP A 23 -25.73 -3.11 13.90
CA ASP A 23 -25.36 -2.53 12.61
C ASP A 23 -25.13 -3.61 11.54
N THR A 24 -25.97 -3.62 10.50
CA THR A 24 -25.76 -4.42 9.29
C THR A 24 -24.91 -3.64 8.28
N VAL A 25 -24.33 -4.33 7.30
CA VAL A 25 -23.60 -3.65 6.21
C VAL A 25 -24.52 -2.67 5.47
N GLU A 26 -25.79 -3.03 5.33
CA GLU A 26 -26.84 -2.21 4.75
C GLU A 26 -27.14 -0.96 5.60
N SER A 27 -27.28 -1.10 6.92
CA SER A 27 -27.54 0.06 7.80
C SER A 27 -26.36 1.05 7.81
N LEU A 28 -25.13 0.54 7.70
CA LEU A 28 -23.93 1.38 7.57
C LEU A 28 -23.85 2.09 6.22
N ARG A 29 -24.31 1.45 5.13
CA ARG A 29 -24.33 2.06 3.78
C ARG A 29 -25.36 3.16 3.64
N GLU A 30 -26.50 3.01 4.29
CA GLU A 30 -27.62 3.96 4.23
C GLU A 30 -27.53 5.06 5.31
N ARG A 31 -26.53 4.97 6.18
CA ARG A 31 -26.31 5.94 7.26
C ARG A 31 -26.10 7.34 6.67
N VAL A 32 -27.00 8.26 7.03
CA VAL A 32 -26.85 9.69 6.72
C VAL A 32 -25.87 10.28 7.73
N ILE A 33 -24.77 10.82 7.22
CA ILE A 33 -23.80 11.55 8.03
C ILE A 33 -24.29 12.99 8.16
N ASP A 34 -24.34 13.50 9.39
CA ASP A 34 -24.75 14.87 9.65
C ASP A 34 -23.77 15.85 8.96
N PRO A 35 -24.22 16.78 8.10
CA PRO A 35 -23.35 17.74 7.43
C PRO A 35 -22.49 18.57 8.40
N GLU A 36 -22.94 18.80 9.64
CA GLU A 36 -22.15 19.53 10.64
C GLU A 36 -20.85 18.78 11.02
N THR A 37 -20.77 17.48 10.76
CA THR A 37 -19.57 16.66 11.03
C THR A 37 -18.34 17.11 10.24
N GLU A 38 -18.52 17.81 9.11
CA GLU A 38 -17.42 18.36 8.31
C GLU A 38 -16.62 19.44 9.08
N PHE A 39 -17.24 20.08 10.06
CA PHE A 39 -16.65 21.17 10.83
C PHE A 39 -16.09 20.73 12.18
N LEU A 40 -16.21 19.44 12.54
CA LEU A 40 -15.67 18.92 13.79
C LEU A 40 -14.15 18.99 13.79
N SER A 41 -13.58 19.36 14.92
CA SER A 41 -12.15 19.17 15.16
C SER A 41 -11.80 17.68 15.19
N GLU A 42 -10.52 17.36 15.03
CA GLU A 42 -10.03 15.97 15.02
C GLU A 42 -10.44 15.17 16.27
N ARG A 43 -10.52 15.82 17.44
CA ARG A 43 -10.92 15.17 18.70
C ARG A 43 -12.42 14.98 18.78
N GLU A 44 -13.20 15.98 18.39
CA GLU A 44 -14.66 15.89 18.36
C GLU A 44 -15.12 14.83 17.35
N LEU A 45 -14.41 14.69 16.22
CA LEU A 45 -14.67 13.63 15.25
C LEU A 45 -14.40 12.24 15.84
N VAL A 46 -13.35 12.08 16.65
CA VAL A 46 -13.09 10.81 17.36
C VAL A 46 -14.24 10.46 18.30
N ASP A 47 -14.71 11.43 19.08
CA ASP A 47 -15.82 11.23 20.03
C ASP A 47 -17.12 10.91 19.29
N TYR A 48 -17.43 11.63 18.21
CA TYR A 48 -18.58 11.37 17.34
C TYR A 48 -18.55 9.95 16.78
N VAL A 49 -17.43 9.54 16.18
CA VAL A 49 -17.30 8.21 15.57
C VAL A 49 -17.44 7.09 16.60
N ASN A 50 -16.84 7.25 17.78
CA ASN A 50 -16.96 6.28 18.87
C ASN A 50 -18.37 6.25 19.48
N GLY A 51 -19.13 7.35 19.40
CA GLY A 51 -20.54 7.40 19.78
C GLY A 51 -21.47 6.76 18.75
N CYS A 52 -21.11 6.77 17.47
CA CYS A 52 -21.97 6.28 16.39
C CYS A 52 -21.79 4.79 16.03
N GLN A 53 -20.71 4.13 16.47
CA GLN A 53 -20.48 2.71 16.17
C GLN A 53 -19.56 2.05 17.21
N THR A 54 -19.60 0.72 17.28
CA THR A 54 -18.83 -0.10 18.24
C THR A 54 -17.89 -1.12 17.56
N ALA A 55 -17.87 -1.19 16.23
CA ALA A 55 -17.10 -2.15 15.46
C ALA A 55 -15.59 -1.92 15.52
N TRP A 56 -15.19 -0.65 15.70
CA TRP A 56 -13.80 -0.24 15.86
C TRP A 56 -13.71 0.96 16.80
N GLN A 57 -12.52 1.20 17.35
CA GLN A 57 -12.26 2.36 18.20
C GLN A 57 -11.42 3.39 17.44
N ALA A 58 -11.95 4.60 17.32
CA ALA A 58 -11.25 5.77 16.82
C ALA A 58 -10.32 6.33 17.92
N GLU A 59 -9.11 6.72 17.53
CA GLU A 59 -8.17 7.39 18.41
C GLU A 59 -7.49 8.57 17.69
N TYR A 60 -7.20 9.62 18.44
CA TYR A 60 -6.42 10.75 17.96
C TYR A 60 -4.95 10.34 17.76
N HIS A 61 -4.49 10.34 16.51
CA HIS A 61 -3.11 9.98 16.20
C HIS A 61 -2.21 11.24 16.17
N THR A 62 -1.39 11.42 17.20
CA THR A 62 -0.54 12.62 17.38
C THR A 62 0.37 12.96 16.18
N ARG A 63 0.95 11.95 15.51
CA ARG A 63 1.70 12.15 14.26
C ARG A 63 0.84 12.77 13.16
N LEU A 64 -0.30 12.15 12.85
CA LEU A 64 -1.17 12.57 11.75
C LEU A 64 -1.84 13.91 12.04
N GLY A 65 -2.23 14.16 13.29
CA GLY A 65 -2.77 15.46 13.71
C GLY A 65 -1.75 16.61 13.64
N SER A 66 -0.43 16.30 13.56
CA SER A 66 0.60 17.32 13.33
C SER A 66 0.82 17.66 11.85
N TYR A 67 0.18 16.94 10.93
CA TYR A 67 0.34 17.14 9.49
C TYR A 67 -0.63 18.19 8.97
N SER A 68 -0.24 18.91 7.92
CA SER A 68 -1.18 19.73 7.15
C SER A 68 -2.20 18.86 6.43
N ASP A 69 -3.36 19.42 6.09
CA ASP A 69 -4.38 18.68 5.34
C ASP A 69 -3.88 18.25 3.95
N SER A 70 -3.02 19.06 3.32
CA SER A 70 -2.35 18.70 2.07
C SER A 70 -1.48 17.46 2.20
N LEU A 71 -0.77 17.31 3.33
CA LEU A 71 0.05 16.14 3.61
C LEU A 71 -0.82 14.92 3.93
N LYS A 72 -1.88 15.07 4.74
CA LYS A 72 -2.85 14.00 5.00
C LYS A 72 -3.48 13.49 3.69
N ALA A 73 -3.91 14.40 2.81
CA ALA A 73 -4.43 14.07 1.50
C ALA A 73 -3.38 13.37 0.62
N GLY A 74 -2.14 13.85 0.65
CA GLY A 74 -1.02 13.29 -0.11
C GLY A 74 -0.64 11.87 0.30
N LEU A 75 -0.93 11.43 1.53
CA LEU A 75 -0.75 10.03 1.93
C LEU A 75 -1.69 9.08 1.15
N MET A 76 -2.78 9.58 0.56
CA MET A 76 -3.76 8.82 -0.20
C MET A 76 -3.53 8.92 -1.73
N GLY A 77 -2.43 8.37 -2.20
CA GLY A 77 -2.01 8.44 -3.61
C GLY A 77 -2.74 7.54 -4.61
N VAL A 78 -4.06 7.29 -4.46
CA VAL A 78 -4.85 6.51 -5.45
C VAL A 78 -6.05 7.34 -5.91
N PRO A 79 -6.01 7.93 -7.12
CA PRO A 79 -7.03 8.89 -7.56
C PRO A 79 -8.37 8.25 -7.95
N TYR A 80 -8.44 6.93 -8.23
CA TYR A 80 -9.68 6.24 -8.60
C TYR A 80 -9.76 4.83 -8.03
N ILE A 81 -10.76 4.58 -7.18
CA ILE A 81 -11.03 3.26 -6.59
C ILE A 81 -11.82 2.35 -7.55
N ARG A 82 -12.43 2.90 -8.62
CA ARG A 82 -13.15 2.08 -9.60
C ARG A 82 -12.17 1.34 -10.50
N PRO A 83 -12.19 0.00 -10.52
CA PRO A 83 -11.36 -0.76 -11.45
C PRO A 83 -11.71 -0.33 -12.88
N PRO A 84 -10.71 -0.08 -13.75
CA PRO A 84 -10.97 0.10 -15.17
C PRO A 84 -11.81 -1.06 -15.70
N ILE A 85 -12.69 -0.81 -16.68
CA ILE A 85 -13.53 -1.85 -17.30
C ILE A 85 -12.68 -3.06 -17.75
N LEU A 86 -11.44 -2.81 -18.18
CA LEU A 86 -10.46 -3.83 -18.57
C LEU A 86 -10.07 -4.77 -17.42
N ALA A 87 -9.93 -4.27 -16.19
CA ALA A 87 -9.63 -5.11 -15.02
C ALA A 87 -10.79 -6.06 -14.71
N ARG A 88 -12.05 -5.61 -14.91
CA ARG A 88 -13.25 -6.45 -14.72
C ARG A 88 -13.37 -7.57 -15.76
N LYS A 89 -12.83 -7.37 -16.96
CA LYS A 89 -12.82 -8.40 -18.02
C LYS A 89 -11.79 -9.52 -17.77
N GLN A 90 -10.84 -9.32 -16.86
CA GLN A 90 -9.77 -10.28 -16.55
C GLN A 90 -9.93 -10.95 -15.18
N LEU A 91 -11.13 -10.90 -14.59
CA LEU A 91 -11.42 -11.60 -13.34
C LEU A 91 -11.15 -13.11 -13.51
N SER A 92 -10.43 -13.71 -12.55
CA SER A 92 -10.10 -15.13 -12.59
C SER A 92 -11.35 -16.01 -12.63
N THR A 93 -11.19 -17.18 -13.23
CA THR A 93 -12.17 -18.28 -13.21
C THR A 93 -12.41 -18.85 -11.80
N THR A 94 -11.72 -18.35 -10.77
CA THR A 94 -11.92 -18.67 -9.35
C THR A 94 -13.36 -18.56 -8.88
N ARG A 95 -14.17 -17.68 -9.48
CA ARG A 95 -15.62 -17.62 -9.22
C ARG A 95 -16.34 -18.95 -9.46
N HIS A 96 -15.82 -19.80 -10.35
CA HIS A 96 -16.40 -21.08 -10.73
C HIS A 96 -15.73 -22.28 -10.05
N LEU A 97 -14.74 -22.05 -9.18
CA LEU A 97 -14.11 -23.14 -8.45
C LEU A 97 -15.04 -23.62 -7.35
N ASN A 98 -15.31 -24.91 -7.32
CA ASN A 98 -16.02 -25.55 -6.22
C ASN A 98 -15.04 -25.83 -5.09
N ILE A 99 -14.70 -24.79 -4.33
CA ILE A 99 -13.79 -24.85 -3.19
C ILE A 99 -14.49 -24.34 -1.92
N SER A 100 -14.17 -24.96 -0.79
CA SER A 100 -14.58 -24.44 0.52
C SER A 100 -13.66 -23.28 0.91
N ILE A 101 -14.23 -22.11 1.14
CA ILE A 101 -13.49 -20.95 1.66
C ILE A 101 -13.60 -21.01 3.19
N PRO A 102 -12.48 -20.93 3.94
CA PRO A 102 -12.54 -20.97 5.40
C PRO A 102 -13.16 -19.70 5.97
N ASP A 103 -13.84 -19.82 7.11
CA ASP A 103 -14.45 -18.68 7.82
C ASP A 103 -13.41 -17.65 8.30
N ARG A 104 -12.16 -18.10 8.48
CA ARG A 104 -11.02 -17.26 8.89
C ARG A 104 -9.80 -17.61 8.07
N PHE A 105 -9.11 -16.58 7.58
CA PHE A 105 -7.91 -16.73 6.78
C PHE A 105 -6.90 -15.65 7.16
N ASP A 106 -5.67 -16.07 7.43
CA ASP A 106 -4.52 -15.17 7.64
C ASP A 106 -3.34 -15.70 6.84
N ALA A 107 -2.90 -14.95 5.84
CA ALA A 107 -1.81 -15.36 4.96
C ALA A 107 -0.52 -15.70 5.72
N ARG A 108 -0.28 -15.06 6.88
CA ARG A 108 0.90 -15.27 7.73
C ARG A 108 0.92 -16.65 8.39
N ASP A 109 -0.26 -17.24 8.58
CA ASP A 109 -0.41 -18.58 9.16
C ASP A 109 -0.47 -19.66 8.08
N TRP A 110 -0.99 -19.33 6.90
CA TRP A 110 -1.10 -20.26 5.77
C TRP A 110 0.21 -20.45 4.99
N TRP A 111 1.11 -19.46 5.02
CA TRP A 111 2.46 -19.54 4.44
C TRP A 111 3.52 -19.19 5.48
N PRO A 112 3.74 -20.06 6.49
CA PRO A 112 4.66 -19.81 7.58
C PRO A 112 6.10 -19.57 7.11
N GLU A 113 6.52 -20.20 6.01
CA GLU A 113 7.82 -20.00 5.38
C GLU A 113 8.02 -18.59 4.80
N CYS A 114 6.92 -17.87 4.57
CA CYS A 114 6.87 -16.49 4.08
C CYS A 114 6.38 -15.51 5.16
N ARG A 115 6.22 -15.95 6.41
CA ARG A 115 5.60 -15.17 7.49
C ARG A 115 6.25 -13.81 7.66
N ASP A 116 7.58 -13.77 7.72
CA ASP A 116 8.34 -12.54 7.94
C ASP A 116 8.18 -11.55 6.78
N ARG A 117 7.97 -12.04 5.56
CA ARG A 117 7.73 -11.22 4.36
C ARG A 117 6.32 -10.63 4.39
N ILE A 118 5.32 -11.48 4.61
CA ILE A 118 3.90 -11.10 4.63
C ILE A 118 3.59 -10.20 5.84
N ALA A 119 4.30 -10.38 6.95
CA ALA A 119 4.17 -9.56 8.15
C ALA A 119 4.96 -8.25 8.09
N HIS A 120 5.81 -8.04 7.08
CA HIS A 120 6.63 -6.84 6.96
C HIS A 120 5.76 -5.63 6.61
N ILE A 121 5.82 -4.58 7.43
CA ILE A 121 5.06 -3.35 7.24
C ILE A 121 6.00 -2.26 6.72
N ARG A 122 5.75 -1.77 5.50
CA ARG A 122 6.55 -0.70 4.90
C ARG A 122 5.99 0.69 5.22
N ASP A 123 6.84 1.70 5.11
CA ASP A 123 6.49 3.13 5.31
C ASP A 123 6.68 3.89 3.99
N GLN A 124 5.59 4.38 3.41
CA GLN A 124 5.62 5.19 2.16
C GLN A 124 6.16 6.61 2.39
N SER A 125 6.47 6.99 3.63
CA SER A 125 6.91 8.33 3.99
C SER A 125 5.89 9.43 3.60
N SER A 126 6.32 10.69 3.48
CA SER A 126 5.53 11.80 2.93
C SER A 126 5.49 11.74 1.40
N CYS A 127 5.13 10.60 0.82
CA CYS A 127 5.03 10.40 -0.62
C CYS A 127 3.76 9.61 -0.92
N GLY A 128 2.95 10.07 -1.88
CA GLY A 128 1.69 9.43 -2.30
C GLY A 128 1.92 8.20 -3.17
N SER A 129 2.82 7.32 -2.73
CA SER A 129 3.25 6.12 -3.46
C SER A 129 2.65 4.83 -2.93
N CYS A 130 1.59 4.90 -2.11
CA CYS A 130 0.84 3.73 -1.62
C CYS A 130 0.52 2.70 -2.74
N TRP A 131 0.18 3.19 -3.94
CA TRP A 131 -0.08 2.37 -5.12
C TRP A 131 1.11 1.48 -5.53
N ALA A 132 2.34 1.96 -5.33
CA ALA A 132 3.58 1.25 -5.63
C ALA A 132 4.04 0.39 -4.45
N VAL A 133 3.94 0.92 -3.23
CA VAL A 133 4.28 0.20 -1.99
C VAL A 133 3.41 -1.05 -1.87
N ALA A 134 2.08 -0.91 -1.89
CA ALA A 134 1.17 -2.04 -1.76
C ALA A 134 1.31 -3.06 -2.90
N ALA A 135 1.58 -2.60 -4.13
CA ALA A 135 1.81 -3.50 -5.26
C ALA A 135 3.08 -4.34 -5.05
N THR A 136 4.19 -3.71 -4.64
CA THR A 136 5.47 -4.40 -4.45
C THR A 136 5.53 -5.27 -3.19
N GLU A 137 4.78 -4.94 -2.14
CA GLU A 137 4.50 -5.86 -1.02
C GLU A 137 3.87 -7.14 -1.55
N ALA A 138 2.76 -7.03 -2.29
CA ALA A 138 2.08 -8.17 -2.87
C ALA A 138 2.91 -8.94 -3.90
N PHE A 139 3.80 -8.28 -4.66
CA PHE A 139 4.75 -8.97 -5.54
C PHE A 139 5.70 -9.86 -4.73
N SER A 140 6.29 -9.29 -3.67
CA SER A 140 7.25 -9.96 -2.80
C SER A 140 6.61 -11.19 -2.14
N ASP A 141 5.40 -11.03 -1.61
CA ASP A 141 4.64 -12.13 -0.99
C ASP A 141 4.35 -13.23 -1.98
N ARG A 142 3.84 -12.89 -3.17
CA ARG A 142 3.49 -13.89 -4.19
C ARG A 142 4.70 -14.64 -4.72
N ILE A 143 5.86 -13.99 -4.83
CA ILE A 143 7.11 -14.65 -5.21
C ILE A 143 7.50 -15.67 -4.15
N CYS A 144 7.43 -15.30 -2.87
CA CYS A 144 7.72 -16.22 -1.77
C CYS A 144 6.75 -17.40 -1.77
N VAL A 145 5.44 -17.13 -1.81
CA VAL A 145 4.39 -18.16 -1.81
C VAL A 145 4.50 -19.11 -2.99
N ALA A 146 4.66 -18.57 -4.21
CA ALA A 146 4.74 -19.38 -5.42
C ALA A 146 6.03 -20.22 -5.49
N SER A 147 7.11 -19.73 -4.89
CA SER A 147 8.39 -20.44 -4.77
C SER A 147 8.47 -21.35 -3.53
N ARG A 148 7.39 -21.47 -2.75
CA ARG A 148 7.33 -22.23 -1.48
C ARG A 148 8.46 -21.83 -0.52
N GLY A 149 8.67 -20.53 -0.38
CA GLY A 149 9.68 -19.95 0.49
C GLY A 149 11.12 -19.95 -0.04
N SER A 150 11.39 -20.55 -1.20
CA SER A 150 12.76 -20.64 -1.74
C SER A 150 13.29 -19.30 -2.30
N ILE A 151 12.41 -18.39 -2.71
CA ILE A 151 12.76 -17.06 -3.18
C ILE A 151 12.10 -16.03 -2.27
N GLN A 152 12.91 -15.35 -1.44
CA GLN A 152 12.43 -14.30 -0.54
C GLN A 152 13.16 -13.00 -0.87
N ILE A 153 12.49 -12.09 -1.57
CA ILE A 153 13.05 -10.84 -2.03
C ILE A 153 12.09 -9.68 -1.79
N ASP A 154 12.64 -8.49 -1.58
CA ASP A 154 11.90 -7.23 -1.57
C ASP A 154 11.84 -6.68 -2.98
N ALA A 155 10.66 -6.62 -3.57
CA ALA A 155 10.44 -5.84 -4.79
C ALA A 155 10.53 -4.33 -4.47
N SER A 156 11.27 -3.59 -5.30
CA SER A 156 11.54 -2.17 -5.09
C SER A 156 10.31 -1.30 -5.39
N ALA A 157 9.71 -0.74 -4.34
CA ALA A 157 8.71 0.31 -4.47
C ALA A 157 9.29 1.57 -5.12
N GLY A 158 10.58 1.87 -4.86
CA GLY A 158 11.30 3.00 -5.45
C GLY A 158 11.41 2.89 -6.97
N ASP A 159 11.89 1.76 -7.49
CA ASP A 159 12.00 1.50 -8.93
C ASP A 159 10.64 1.62 -9.64
N LEU A 160 9.60 1.01 -9.05
CA LEU A 160 8.25 1.07 -9.61
C LEU A 160 7.73 2.52 -9.64
N MET A 161 7.86 3.24 -8.53
CA MET A 161 7.40 4.62 -8.36
C MET A 161 8.13 5.59 -9.30
N GLU A 162 9.45 5.46 -9.44
CA GLU A 162 10.28 6.35 -10.24
C GLU A 162 10.15 6.07 -11.75
N CYS A 163 10.06 4.79 -12.14
CA CYS A 163 10.24 4.37 -13.53
C CYS A 163 8.96 3.99 -14.27
N CYS A 164 7.83 3.75 -13.59
CA CYS A 164 6.56 3.48 -14.28
C CYS A 164 5.82 4.76 -14.67
N LYS A 165 6.15 5.28 -15.86
CA LYS A 165 5.51 6.50 -16.41
C LYS A 165 4.00 6.35 -16.68
N ASP A 166 3.55 5.13 -16.98
CA ASP A 166 2.13 4.85 -17.27
C ASP A 166 1.32 4.57 -15.99
N CYS A 167 1.99 4.49 -14.83
CA CYS A 167 1.34 4.20 -13.55
C CYS A 167 0.82 5.44 -12.83
N GLY A 168 1.04 6.64 -13.35
CA GLY A 168 0.63 7.90 -12.71
C GLY A 168 1.81 8.84 -12.50
N TYR A 169 1.81 9.55 -11.37
CA TYR A 169 2.68 10.69 -11.09
C TYR A 169 3.58 10.46 -9.86
N GLY A 170 3.98 9.22 -9.60
CA GLY A 170 4.90 8.87 -8.51
C GLY A 170 4.31 9.21 -7.13
N CYS A 171 4.93 10.17 -6.43
CA CYS A 171 4.48 10.69 -5.14
C CYS A 171 3.20 11.51 -5.18
N GLU A 172 2.72 11.91 -6.36
CA GLU A 172 1.43 12.59 -6.53
C GLU A 172 0.28 11.60 -6.80
N GLY A 173 0.55 10.31 -6.66
CA GLY A 173 -0.42 9.24 -6.80
C GLY A 173 -0.30 8.45 -8.09
N GLY A 174 -0.99 7.31 -8.12
CA GLY A 174 -0.89 6.36 -9.21
C GLY A 174 -1.93 5.26 -9.16
N TYR A 175 -1.83 4.38 -10.16
CA TYR A 175 -2.85 3.40 -10.47
C TYR A 175 -2.32 1.99 -10.19
N PRO A 176 -2.86 1.30 -9.17
CA PRO A 176 -2.40 -0.05 -8.82
C PRO A 176 -2.47 -1.04 -9.97
N PHE A 177 -3.49 -0.98 -10.83
CA PHE A 177 -3.62 -1.90 -11.97
C PHE A 177 -2.44 -1.77 -12.96
N GLN A 178 -2.03 -0.54 -13.28
CA GLN A 178 -0.88 -0.29 -14.14
C GLN A 178 0.42 -0.73 -13.49
N ALA A 179 0.55 -0.68 -12.16
CA ALA A 179 1.71 -1.24 -11.46
C ALA A 179 1.87 -2.74 -11.72
N TRP A 180 0.77 -3.51 -11.64
CA TRP A 180 0.79 -4.94 -12.01
C TRP A 180 1.14 -5.15 -13.49
N GLN A 181 0.60 -4.33 -14.40
CA GLN A 181 0.95 -4.41 -15.83
C GLN A 181 2.43 -4.10 -16.08
N TYR A 182 2.98 -3.10 -15.38
CA TYR A 182 4.38 -2.75 -15.46
C TYR A 182 5.26 -3.88 -14.95
N PHE A 183 4.89 -4.51 -13.85
CA PHE A 183 5.63 -5.65 -13.31
C PHE A 183 5.72 -6.82 -14.30
N VAL A 184 4.65 -7.08 -15.05
CA VAL A 184 4.65 -8.11 -16.09
C VAL A 184 5.47 -7.69 -17.32
N LYS A 185 5.34 -6.44 -17.79
CA LYS A 185 5.97 -5.97 -19.05
C LYS A 185 7.44 -5.60 -18.90
N SER A 186 7.78 -4.92 -17.81
CA SER A 186 9.06 -4.24 -17.60
C SER A 186 9.81 -4.79 -16.39
N GLY A 187 9.11 -5.41 -15.45
CA GLY A 187 9.66 -5.89 -14.19
C GLY A 187 10.10 -4.77 -13.25
N VAL A 188 10.39 -5.13 -12.01
CA VAL A 188 10.96 -4.24 -10.98
C VAL A 188 12.23 -4.88 -10.42
N VAL A 189 13.20 -4.08 -9.99
CA VAL A 189 14.39 -4.60 -9.31
C VAL A 189 14.10 -4.89 -7.83
N THR A 190 15.05 -5.51 -7.14
CA THR A 190 14.99 -5.65 -5.68
C THR A 190 15.21 -4.31 -4.97
N GLY A 191 14.62 -4.14 -3.79
CA GLY A 191 14.77 -2.95 -2.97
C GLY A 191 13.86 -2.98 -1.75
N GLY A 192 14.47 -3.01 -0.57
CA GLY A 192 13.77 -2.95 0.71
C GLY A 192 13.45 -1.52 1.15
N ASP A 193 13.30 -1.34 2.46
CA ASP A 193 13.01 -0.05 3.08
C ASP A 193 14.14 0.97 2.89
N TYR A 194 13.97 2.16 3.44
CA TYR A 194 14.99 3.21 3.40
C TYR A 194 16.34 2.74 3.95
N LYS A 195 17.39 2.87 3.12
CA LYS A 195 18.75 2.34 3.40
C LYS A 195 18.80 0.82 3.66
N GLY A 196 17.76 0.09 3.26
CA GLY A 196 17.68 -1.36 3.33
C GLY A 196 18.47 -2.06 2.22
N PRO A 197 18.35 -3.40 2.12
CA PRO A 197 19.02 -4.19 1.10
C PRO A 197 18.36 -4.07 -0.29
N GLY A 198 19.06 -4.55 -1.31
CA GLY A 198 18.57 -4.65 -2.69
C GLY A 198 19.18 -3.61 -3.64
N CYS A 199 18.83 -3.71 -4.92
CA CYS A 199 19.32 -2.83 -5.97
C CYS A 199 18.91 -1.37 -5.76
N LYS A 200 17.62 -1.11 -5.51
CA LYS A 200 17.07 0.24 -5.28
C LYS A 200 16.19 0.27 -4.03
N PRO A 201 16.77 0.41 -2.83
CA PRO A 201 16.00 0.60 -1.60
C PRO A 201 15.12 1.85 -1.67
N TYR A 202 14.09 1.93 -0.84
CA TYR A 202 13.16 3.06 -0.85
C TYR A 202 13.91 4.39 -0.60
N PRO A 203 13.67 5.46 -1.39
CA PRO A 203 14.52 6.65 -1.36
C PRO A 203 14.23 7.60 -0.18
N PHE A 204 13.07 7.46 0.47
CA PHE A 204 12.62 8.40 1.51
C PHE A 204 12.71 7.80 2.91
N PRO A 205 13.18 8.56 3.91
CA PRO A 205 13.21 8.10 5.29
C PRO A 205 11.81 7.89 5.85
N PRO A 206 11.62 6.95 6.80
CA PRO A 206 10.33 6.76 7.45
C PRO A 206 9.91 7.97 8.28
N CYS A 207 8.60 8.14 8.48
CA CYS A 207 8.02 9.30 9.15
C CYS A 207 7.69 9.07 10.63
N HIS A 208 8.08 7.94 11.22
CA HIS A 208 7.74 7.59 12.60
C HIS A 208 8.89 7.93 13.57
N LYS A 209 8.51 8.46 14.75
CA LYS A 209 9.44 8.79 15.84
C LYS A 209 9.88 7.54 16.59
N ASN A 210 10.71 6.69 15.99
CA ASN A 210 11.50 5.77 16.81
C ASN A 210 12.88 6.38 17.06
N HIS A 211 13.14 6.63 18.35
CA HIS A 211 14.43 6.96 18.90
C HIS A 211 15.46 5.94 18.38
N THR A 212 16.28 6.31 17.39
CA THR A 212 17.73 5.98 17.35
C THR A 212 18.49 6.44 16.10
N HIS A 213 17.90 6.80 14.94
CA HIS A 213 18.77 7.12 13.78
C HIS A 213 18.45 8.30 12.85
N TYR A 214 17.29 8.93 12.92
CA TYR A 214 16.95 10.02 11.99
C TYR A 214 16.65 11.31 12.77
N ARG A 215 17.49 12.33 12.59
CA ARG A 215 17.30 13.66 13.18
C ARG A 215 16.24 14.43 12.38
N GLY A 216 15.22 14.95 13.08
CA GLY A 216 14.21 15.86 12.53
C GLY A 216 12.93 15.15 12.09
N ASP A 217 11.81 15.88 12.14
CA ASP A 217 10.54 15.43 11.60
C ASP A 217 10.55 15.64 10.07
N VAL A 218 11.35 14.84 9.36
CA VAL A 218 11.65 14.95 7.91
C VAL A 218 10.40 14.97 7.02
N CYS A 219 9.26 14.57 7.58
CA CYS A 219 7.98 14.45 6.91
C CYS A 219 7.05 15.66 7.10
N LYS A 220 7.42 16.65 7.93
CA LYS A 220 6.59 17.84 8.20
C LYS A 220 6.68 18.92 7.13
N ASP A 221 7.73 18.91 6.32
CA ASP A 221 7.99 19.94 5.32
C ASP A 221 7.15 19.76 4.03
N GLY A 222 6.21 18.81 4.03
CA GLY A 222 5.30 18.54 2.93
C GLY A 222 5.59 17.23 2.21
N MET A 223 5.06 17.11 1.00
CA MET A 223 5.20 15.91 0.17
C MET A 223 6.56 15.90 -0.54
N PHE A 224 7.22 14.74 -0.56
CA PHE A 224 8.39 14.51 -1.38
C PHE A 224 8.04 14.56 -2.87
N HIS A 225 8.98 15.11 -3.65
CA HIS A 225 8.93 15.01 -5.10
C HIS A 225 9.37 13.62 -5.56
N THR A 226 8.74 13.12 -6.62
CA THR A 226 9.14 11.88 -7.28
C THR A 226 10.59 11.99 -7.77
N PRO A 227 11.51 11.09 -7.37
CA PRO A 227 12.87 11.09 -7.88
C PRO A 227 12.88 10.75 -9.37
N LYS A 228 13.96 11.14 -10.06
CA LYS A 228 14.13 10.75 -11.46
C LYS A 228 14.38 9.25 -11.54
N CYS A 229 13.74 8.58 -12.51
CA CYS A 229 14.05 7.18 -12.82
C CYS A 229 15.52 7.01 -13.19
N GLU A 230 16.27 6.35 -12.31
CA GLU A 230 17.64 5.94 -12.55
C GLU A 230 17.71 4.42 -12.71
N ARG A 231 18.03 3.97 -13.94
CA ARG A 231 18.16 2.54 -14.27
C ARG A 231 19.53 1.96 -13.87
N LYS A 232 19.90 2.18 -12.61
CA LYS A 232 21.11 1.69 -11.94
C LYS A 232 20.75 1.31 -10.50
N CYS A 233 21.56 0.45 -9.88
CA CYS A 233 21.42 0.16 -8.46
C CYS A 233 22.09 1.26 -7.63
N ASP A 234 21.49 1.62 -6.50
CA ASP A 234 21.90 2.77 -5.68
C ASP A 234 23.07 2.45 -4.74
N ALA A 235 23.22 1.18 -4.35
CA ALA A 235 24.28 0.75 -3.44
C ALA A 235 25.61 0.49 -4.17
N HIS A 236 26.66 1.20 -3.74
CA HIS A 236 28.04 0.86 -4.11
C HIS A 236 28.37 -0.55 -3.60
N GLY A 237 28.63 -1.48 -4.53
CA GLY A 237 28.94 -2.87 -4.21
C GLY A 237 27.75 -3.84 -4.30
N TYR A 238 26.57 -3.41 -4.76
CA TYR A 238 25.51 -4.36 -5.10
C TYR A 238 25.97 -5.30 -6.23
N PRO A 239 25.86 -6.63 -6.07
CA PRO A 239 26.56 -7.58 -6.94
C PRO A 239 25.96 -7.71 -8.35
N LYS A 240 24.72 -7.29 -8.55
CA LYS A 240 24.02 -7.40 -9.84
C LYS A 240 23.87 -6.05 -10.51
N GLN A 241 23.93 -6.03 -11.83
CA GLN A 241 23.52 -4.86 -12.60
C GLN A 241 22.00 -4.71 -12.56
N TYR A 242 21.49 -3.47 -12.64
CA TYR A 242 20.06 -3.17 -12.63
C TYR A 242 19.23 -4.07 -13.58
N ARG A 243 19.71 -4.27 -14.82
CA ARG A 243 19.00 -5.12 -15.80
C ARG A 243 18.93 -6.59 -15.39
N ASN A 244 19.95 -7.08 -14.69
CA ASN A 244 20.06 -8.48 -14.25
C ASN A 244 19.35 -8.71 -12.90
N ASP A 245 18.92 -7.64 -12.23
CA ASP A 245 18.18 -7.70 -10.99
C ASP A 245 16.65 -7.58 -11.20
N LYS A 246 16.21 -7.39 -12.45
CA LYS A 246 14.80 -7.29 -12.78
C LYS A 246 14.06 -8.60 -12.49
N ILE A 247 12.98 -8.45 -11.75
CA ILE A 247 11.99 -9.47 -11.43
C ILE A 247 10.74 -9.16 -12.23
N TYR A 248 10.15 -10.17 -12.86
CA TYR A 248 8.99 -10.03 -13.73
C TYR A 248 7.82 -10.83 -13.17
N GLY A 249 6.61 -10.29 -13.35
CA GLY A 249 5.38 -11.07 -13.16
C GLY A 249 5.17 -12.04 -14.32
N GLY A 250 4.70 -13.26 -14.05
CA GLY A 250 4.15 -14.13 -15.10
C GLY A 250 2.85 -13.55 -15.70
N PHE A 251 2.22 -14.21 -16.68
CA PHE A 251 0.82 -13.92 -17.04
C PHE A 251 -0.07 -15.05 -16.50
N GLY A 252 -0.98 -14.72 -15.60
CA GLY A 252 -2.12 -15.53 -15.19
C GLY A 252 -3.40 -14.68 -15.21
N PRO A 253 -4.61 -15.25 -15.27
CA PRO A 253 -5.83 -14.49 -15.04
C PRO A 253 -5.77 -13.87 -13.63
N ALA A 254 -6.27 -12.65 -13.42
CA ALA A 254 -6.19 -11.96 -12.14
C ALA A 254 -6.69 -12.88 -11.00
N VAL A 255 -5.77 -13.37 -10.16
CA VAL A 255 -5.93 -14.33 -9.02
C VAL A 255 -5.60 -15.81 -9.29
N THR A 256 -5.23 -16.25 -10.49
CA THR A 256 -4.78 -17.64 -10.71
C THR A 256 -3.46 -17.72 -11.46
N ASN A 257 -2.42 -18.18 -10.75
CA ASN A 257 -1.10 -18.56 -11.24
C ASN A 257 -0.19 -17.42 -11.70
N PHE A 258 0.63 -16.91 -10.77
CA PHE A 258 1.72 -15.99 -11.08
C PHE A 258 2.95 -16.33 -10.25
N VAL A 259 3.68 -17.37 -10.67
CA VAL A 259 5.11 -17.40 -11.00
C VAL A 259 5.31 -18.71 -11.78
N GLN A 260 5.61 -18.65 -13.07
CA GLN A 260 6.17 -19.81 -13.77
C GLN A 260 7.65 -19.87 -13.40
N GLY A 261 7.98 -20.75 -12.45
CA GLY A 261 9.31 -21.32 -12.36
C GLY A 261 9.39 -22.48 -13.36
N ALA A 262 10.29 -22.37 -14.32
CA ALA A 262 10.75 -23.48 -15.15
C ALA A 262 12.05 -24.05 -14.54
N PRO A 263 12.45 -25.29 -14.85
CA PRO A 263 11.69 -26.55 -14.88
C PRO A 263 11.63 -27.25 -13.50
#